data_AF-A0A2S7R1L4-F1
#
_entry.id   AF-A0A2S7R1L4-F1
#
_cell.length_a   1.000
_cell.length_b   1.000
_cell.length_c   1.000
_cell.angle_alpha   90.00
_cell.angle_beta   90.00
_cell.angle_gamma   90.00
#
_symmetry.space_group_name_H-M   'P 1'
#
loop_
_entity.id
_entity.type
_entity.pdbx_description
1 polymer ?
#
loop_
_entity_poly.entity_id
_entity_poly.type
_entity_poly.pdbx_seq_one_letter_code
_entity_poly.pdbx_strand_id
1 'polypeptide(L)'
;MVERAYILLDELETSNSAFPLLIIGCEARADEQRMRILQHIERASILQQIWVQDDLAVDYELDYLNRLDAVISSYQIMPSFV
;
A
#
# COMPACT_ATOMS: atom_id res chain seq x y z
N MET A 1 3.48 13.44 -8.72
CA MET A 1 3.77 13.67 -7.29
C MET A 1 4.16 12.37 -6.58
N VAL A 2 3.45 11.26 -6.82
CA VAL A 2 3.75 9.93 -6.27
C VAL A 2 5.14 9.39 -6.67
N GLU A 3 5.58 9.63 -7.91
CA GLU A 3 6.87 9.14 -8.41
C GLU A 3 8.09 9.63 -7.61
N ARG A 4 8.02 10.88 -7.12
CA ARG A 4 9.04 11.43 -6.20
C ARG A 4 9.03 10.74 -4.84
N ALA A 5 7.88 10.25 -4.39
CA ALA A 5 7.77 9.56 -3.11
C ALA A 5 8.51 8.21 -3.14
N TYR A 6 8.49 7.49 -4.26
CA TYR A 6 9.27 6.24 -4.41
C TYR A 6 10.78 6.47 -4.41
N ILE A 7 11.26 7.58 -4.98
CA ILE A 7 12.67 7.94 -4.94
C ILE A 7 13.09 8.26 -3.50
N LEU A 8 12.26 9.00 -2.77
CA LEU A 8 12.54 9.36 -1.38
C LEU A 8 12.43 8.15 -0.43
N LEU A 9 11.63 7.14 -0.77
CA LEU A 9 11.58 5.87 -0.03
C LEU A 9 12.92 5.14 -0.10
N ASP A 10 13.54 5.07 -1.28
CA ASP A 10 14.85 4.43 -1.46
C ASP A 10 15.96 5.14 -0.64
N GLU A 11 15.78 6.41 -0.29
CA GLU A 11 16.69 7.20 0.55
C GLU A 11 16.42 7.05 2.07
N LEU A 12 15.28 6.46 2.46
CA LEU A 12 14.90 6.28 3.86
C LEU A 12 15.44 4.94 4.37
N GLU A 13 16.59 4.98 5.06
CA GLU A 13 17.25 3.80 5.63
C GLU A 13 16.36 3.00 6.60
N THR A 14 15.46 3.65 7.32
CA THR A 14 14.50 3.01 8.23
C THR A 14 13.21 3.85 8.35
N SER A 15 12.22 3.58 7.50
CA SER A 15 10.90 4.20 7.67
C SER A 15 10.10 3.47 8.75
N ASN A 16 10.24 3.88 10.01
CA ASN A 16 9.42 3.38 11.12
C ASN A 16 7.97 3.90 11.09
N SER A 17 7.59 4.74 10.12
CA SER A 17 6.23 5.28 10.02
C SER A 17 5.39 4.42 9.08
N ALA A 18 4.49 3.62 9.66
CA ALA A 18 3.62 2.74 8.89
C ALA A 18 2.53 3.50 8.09
N PHE A 19 2.12 4.70 8.54
CA PHE A 19 1.07 5.48 7.87
C PHE A 19 1.49 6.07 6.52
N PRO A 20 2.65 6.74 6.37
CA PRO A 20 3.13 7.20 5.06
C PRO A 20 3.36 6.05 4.09
N LEU A 21 3.89 4.91 4.57
CA LEU A 21 4.06 3.71 3.76
C LEU A 21 2.72 3.17 3.24
N LEU A 22 1.67 3.21 4.07
CA LEU A 22 0.31 2.88 3.64
C LEU A 22 -0.15 3.79 2.49
N ILE A 23 -0.04 5.11 2.66
CA ILE A 23 -0.51 6.06 1.64
C ILE A 23 0.24 5.84 0.32
N ILE A 24 1.57 5.75 0.36
CA ILE A 24 2.39 5.58 -0.85
C ILE A 24 2.14 4.20 -1.49
N GLY A 25 1.83 3.19 -0.67
CA GLY A 25 1.49 1.84 -1.12
C GLY A 25 0.15 1.72 -1.80
N CYS A 26 -0.86 2.48 -1.36
CA CYS A 26 -2.15 2.53 -2.04
C CYS A 26 -2.04 3.06 -3.47
N GLU A 27 -0.99 3.83 -3.77
CA GLU A 27 -0.72 4.41 -5.09
C GLU A 27 0.15 3.50 -6.00
N ALA A 28 0.69 2.40 -5.47
CA ALA A 28 1.59 1.51 -6.21
C ALA A 28 0.82 0.62 -7.20
N ARG A 29 0.88 0.97 -8.48
CA ARG A 29 0.16 0.29 -9.57
C ARG A 29 1.02 -0.66 -10.40
N ALA A 30 2.35 -0.58 -10.26
CA ALA A 30 3.30 -1.44 -10.96
C ALA A 30 4.10 -2.29 -9.97
N ASP A 31 4.54 -3.47 -10.40
CA ASP A 31 5.28 -4.41 -9.56
C ASP A 31 6.59 -3.81 -9.04
N GLU A 32 7.26 -2.97 -9.82
CA GLU A 32 8.48 -2.28 -9.37
C GLU A 32 8.22 -1.33 -8.20
N GLN A 33 7.07 -0.64 -8.19
CA GLN A 33 6.67 0.27 -7.11
C GLN A 33 6.31 -0.51 -5.85
N ARG A 34 5.53 -1.59 -6.02
CA ARG A 34 5.16 -2.52 -4.94
C ARG A 34 6.40 -3.12 -4.30
N MET A 35 7.41 -3.45 -5.09
CA MET A 35 8.65 -4.04 -4.60
C MET A 35 9.46 -3.10 -3.71
N ARG A 36 9.60 -1.82 -4.10
CA ARG A 36 10.27 -0.82 -3.26
C ARG A 36 9.61 -0.70 -1.89
N ILE A 37 8.28 -0.67 -1.84
CA ILE A 37 7.54 -0.58 -0.58
C ILE A 37 7.75 -1.82 0.30
N LEU A 38 7.74 -3.01 -0.30
CA LEU A 38 7.94 -4.26 0.44
C LEU A 38 9.34 -4.35 1.07
N GLN A 39 10.35 -3.63 0.57
CA GLN A 39 11.66 -3.55 1.21
C GLN A 39 11.63 -2.80 2.55
N HIS A 40 10.62 -1.95 2.77
CA HIS A 40 10.47 -1.14 3.99
C HIS A 40 9.40 -1.69 4.96
N ILE A 41 8.76 -2.81 4.65
CA ILE A 41 7.68 -3.37 5.47
C ILE A 41 8.06 -4.77 5.95
N GLU A 42 8.12 -4.96 7.27
CA GLU A 42 8.53 -6.23 7.87
C GLU A 42 7.48 -7.36 7.81
N ARG A 43 6.19 -7.05 7.59
CA ARG A 43 5.08 -8.04 7.63
C ARG A 43 4.04 -7.82 6.55
N ALA A 44 3.46 -8.94 6.07
CA ALA A 44 2.35 -8.99 5.12
C ALA A 44 1.26 -7.97 5.49
N SER A 45 1.32 -6.83 4.82
CA SER A 45 0.61 -5.62 5.20
C SER A 45 -0.75 -5.56 4.52
N ILE A 46 -1.64 -4.76 5.09
CA ILE A 46 -2.92 -4.37 4.49
C ILE A 46 -2.76 -3.92 3.01
N LEU A 47 -1.58 -3.42 2.62
CA LEU A 47 -1.25 -3.07 1.24
C LEU A 47 -1.29 -4.26 0.28
N GLN A 48 -0.84 -5.44 0.69
CA GLN A 48 -0.91 -6.62 -0.17
C GLN A 48 -2.37 -7.00 -0.48
N GLN A 49 -3.27 -6.84 0.49
CA GLN A 49 -4.70 -7.06 0.26
C GLN A 49 -5.30 -6.00 -0.66
N ILE A 50 -4.88 -4.74 -0.51
CA ILE A 50 -5.27 -3.65 -1.41
C ILE A 50 -4.83 -3.95 -2.85
N TRP A 51 -3.57 -4.36 -3.06
CA TRP A 51 -3.05 -4.70 -4.38
C TRP A 51 -3.76 -5.89 -5.00
N VAL A 52 -4.12 -6.91 -4.21
CA VAL A 52 -4.90 -8.04 -4.71
C VAL A 52 -6.29 -7.59 -5.19
N GLN A 53 -6.95 -6.64 -4.52
CA GLN A 53 -8.22 -6.10 -5.02
C GLN A 53 -8.05 -5.36 -6.35
N ASP A 54 -6.94 -4.65 -6.54
CA ASP A 54 -6.63 -3.98 -7.81
C ASP A 54 -6.37 -4.99 -8.93
N ASP A 55 -5.59 -6.03 -8.65
CA ASP A 55 -5.25 -7.05 -9.63
C ASP A 55 -6.48 -7.88 -10.05
N LEU A 56 -7.48 -8.02 -9.17
CA LEU A 56 -8.76 -8.65 -9.46
C LEU A 56 -9.72 -7.75 -10.24
N ALA A 57 -9.56 -6.43 -10.18
CA ALA A 57 -10.41 -5.44 -10.85
C ALA A 57 -9.99 -5.25 -12.33
N VAL A 58 -9.98 -6.33 -13.11
CA VAL A 58 -9.51 -6.34 -14.51
C VAL A 58 -10.47 -5.61 -15.46
N ASP A 59 -11.78 -5.72 -15.23
CA ASP A 59 -12.83 -5.27 -16.15
C ASP A 59 -13.63 -4.04 -15.64
N TYR A 60 -13.23 -3.47 -14.50
CA TYR A 60 -13.92 -2.33 -13.90
C TYR A 60 -12.97 -1.49 -13.04
N GLU A 61 -13.24 -0.20 -12.92
CA GLU A 61 -12.56 0.62 -11.92
C GLU A 61 -13.19 0.38 -10.55
N LEU A 62 -12.36 -0.09 -9.62
CA LEU A 62 -12.72 -0.15 -8.21
C LEU A 62 -12.50 1.25 -7.59
N ASP A 63 -13.57 1.84 -7.08
CA ASP A 63 -13.48 3.14 -6.39
C ASP A 63 -12.51 3.06 -5.21
N TYR A 64 -11.67 4.09 -5.09
CA TYR A 64 -10.57 4.13 -4.12
C TYR A 64 -11.05 3.98 -2.68
N LEU A 65 -12.12 4.70 -2.30
CA LEU A 65 -12.64 4.64 -0.94
C LEU A 65 -13.37 3.33 -0.68
N ASN A 66 -14.14 2.82 -1.64
CA ASN A 66 -14.80 1.53 -1.51
C ASN A 66 -13.80 0.37 -1.37
N ARG A 67 -12.68 0.42 -2.10
CA ARG A 67 -11.57 -0.54 -1.96
C ARG A 67 -11.01 -0.53 -0.55
N LEU A 68 -10.68 0.66 -0.05
CA LEU A 68 -10.12 0.80 1.29
C LEU A 68 -11.11 0.36 2.37
N ASP A 69 -12.39 0.74 2.23
CA ASP A 69 -13.44 0.34 3.16
C ASP A 69 -13.60 -1.19 3.20
N ALA A 70 -13.65 -1.85 2.04
CA ALA A 70 -13.73 -3.30 1.96
C ALA A 70 -12.50 -4.01 2.59
N VAL A 71 -11.29 -3.54 2.31
CA VAL A 71 -10.07 -4.14 2.87
C VAL A 71 -9.96 -3.88 4.38
N ILE A 72 -10.22 -2.65 4.84
CA ILE A 72 -10.12 -2.31 6.27
C ILE A 72 -11.21 -3.03 7.08
N SER A 73 -12.44 -3.09 6.58
CA SER A 73 -13.56 -3.75 7.26
C SER A 73 -13.41 -5.28 7.35
N SER A 74 -12.64 -5.89 6.44
CA SER A 74 -12.35 -7.33 6.48
C SER A 74 -11.20 -7.72 7.42
N TYR A 75 -10.43 -6.76 7.94
CA TYR A 75 -9.35 -7.04 8.87
C TYR A 75 -9.86 -7.29 10.29
N GLN A 76 -9.46 -8.41 10.90
CA GLN A 76 -9.81 -8.74 12.29
C GLN A 76 -9.10 -7.84 13.31
N ILE A 77 -7.90 -7.36 12.99
CA ILE A 77 -7.09 -6.49 13.85
C ILE A 77 -6.65 -5.31 13.01
N MET A 78 -7.11 -4.10 13.36
CA MET A 78 -6.68 -2.89 12.67
C MET A 78 -5.17 -2.70 12.81
N PRO A 79 -4.42 -2.45 11.72
CA PRO A 79 -2.99 -2.19 11.83
C PRO A 79 -2.74 -0.94 12.68
N SER A 80 -1.74 -1.01 13.56
CA SER A 80 -1.26 0.18 14.26
C SER A 80 -0.41 1.01 13.30
N PHE A 81 -0.76 2.28 13.17
CA PHE A 81 -0.01 3.24 12.36
C PHE A 81 0.69 4.32 13.19
N VAL A 82 0.73 4.12 14.52
CA VAL A 82 1.33 5.00 15.53
C VAL A 82 2.83 4.76 15.62
#